data_AF-A0A9P8MWX3-F1
#
_entry.id   AF-A0A9P8MWX3-F1
#
_cell.length_a   1.000
_cell.length_b   1.000
_cell.length_c   1.000
_cell.angle_alpha   90.00
_cell.angle_beta   90.00
_cell.angle_gamma   90.00
#
_symmetry.space_group_name_H-M   'P 1'
#
loop_
_entity.id
_entity.type
_entity.pdbx_description
1 polymer ?
#
loop_
_entity_poly.entity_id
_entity_poly.type
_entity_poly.pdbx_seq_one_letter_code
_entity_poly.pdbx_strand_id
1 'polypeptide(L)'
;MATAPTPDPVSPDALAWEASALAAFDELATAQTNLQLLDTAHRMWCGPRCPQDTSCAFVHYPRSKQPAAPARAAPSRYNRDTAHLYSLMGGDGYVPGTSQAHQVNVWPLLEAALGRVDGVRERSGGLLLYCDYADWSKKHDQTAAQSVRRVCRDALQWNASWLGADYDASLPALHYIACATIVDDLCIPPLDLLNQRFRIYGRSARDVVKELVDQGWARDATHMLLALVRQYLYQYTEKVDVDFGDAHDTVHAALSRSGVVWDSILYRTHTANTYGAAIVVARVSGSGPLTNGWLLDSSICDVMSMDLCKSVLRIYQQDDFMPTAVMARQHLDAQELIRQRQAGYHSVYLDLIDDLVIGGAPEPVVHFGRAGFLFVQILDRYQERAARRRFSISPAMEAQLHRIFGHDPTDALLDGLFRLRWLASPDCPSRPNVSPVLLSACQARRQQHKLLYMNAWPRTPTCSLAAPDSDLCRKAHDWVTAVHSLARQAGGPDNLTALLTAGEHMAASPLTRSQIESLGPPDDIWALCVACQINCGYGCEWLAFAHLAWGRFWSAPHIAQGFCTGPALKTERPTGVEVAL
;
A
#
# COMPACT_ATOMS: atom_id res chain seq x y z
N MET A 1 -5.68 14.69 -42.05
CA MET A 1 -4.56 14.82 -41.09
C MET A 1 -3.77 13.53 -41.15
N ALA A 2 -2.51 13.58 -41.62
CA ALA A 2 -1.64 12.42 -41.51
C ALA A 2 -1.43 12.11 -40.02
N THR A 3 -1.76 10.90 -39.59
CA THR A 3 -1.43 10.42 -38.24
C THR A 3 0.09 10.51 -38.08
N ALA A 4 0.55 11.32 -37.12
CA ALA A 4 1.96 11.35 -36.76
C ALA A 4 2.43 9.90 -36.50
N PRO A 5 3.63 9.50 -36.96
CA PRO A 5 4.14 8.17 -36.73
C PRO A 5 4.18 7.90 -35.22
N THR A 6 3.63 6.76 -34.80
CA THR A 6 3.69 6.32 -33.40
C THR A 6 5.16 6.22 -32.99
N PRO A 7 5.61 6.92 -31.95
CA PRO A 7 7.02 6.92 -31.59
C PRO A 7 7.44 5.52 -31.12
N ASP A 8 8.61 5.06 -31.57
CA ASP A 8 9.19 3.77 -31.20
C ASP A 8 9.21 3.60 -29.66
N PRO A 9 9.00 2.38 -29.14
CA PRO A 9 8.99 2.13 -27.70
C PRO A 9 10.34 2.48 -27.07
N VAL A 10 10.29 3.06 -25.87
CA VAL A 10 11.49 3.36 -25.07
C VAL A 10 12.19 2.08 -24.65
N SER A 11 11.42 1.06 -24.26
CA SER A 11 11.94 -0.26 -23.90
C SER A 11 11.62 -1.25 -25.02
N PRO A 12 12.46 -1.31 -26.09
CA PRO A 12 12.30 -2.30 -27.14
C PRO A 12 12.70 -3.71 -26.67
N ASP A 13 13.36 -3.82 -25.52
CA ASP A 13 13.83 -5.09 -24.97
C ASP A 13 12.66 -6.05 -24.76
N ALA A 14 12.86 -7.29 -25.21
CA ALA A 14 11.81 -8.27 -25.31
C ALA A 14 11.48 -8.86 -23.93
N LEU A 15 10.33 -8.45 -23.38
CA LEU A 15 9.58 -9.28 -22.44
C LEU A 15 9.21 -10.60 -23.12
N ALA A 16 9.12 -11.68 -22.35
CA ALA A 16 8.68 -12.96 -22.89
C ALA A 16 7.22 -12.94 -23.39
N TRP A 17 6.39 -12.07 -22.82
CA TRP A 17 5.05 -11.79 -23.35
C TRP A 17 5.15 -11.07 -24.68
N GLU A 18 4.41 -11.49 -25.69
CA GLU A 18 4.47 -10.87 -27.03
C GLU A 18 3.24 -10.06 -27.44
N ALA A 19 2.11 -10.26 -26.75
CA ALA A 19 0.87 -9.57 -27.07
C ALA A 19 0.79 -8.17 -26.44
N SER A 20 -0.36 -7.51 -26.60
CA SER A 20 -0.60 -6.16 -26.10
C SER A 20 -0.65 -6.11 -24.56
N ALA A 21 -0.48 -4.91 -24.00
CA ALA A 21 -0.62 -4.68 -22.56
C ALA A 21 -2.05 -4.96 -22.06
N LEU A 22 -3.08 -4.72 -22.87
CA LEU A 22 -4.46 -5.09 -22.52
C LEU A 22 -4.64 -6.62 -22.46
N ALA A 23 -4.07 -7.36 -23.40
CA ALA A 23 -4.10 -8.83 -23.35
C ALA A 23 -3.32 -9.36 -22.12
N ALA A 24 -2.18 -8.74 -21.79
CA ALA A 24 -1.46 -9.06 -20.55
C ALA A 24 -2.33 -8.78 -19.32
N PHE A 25 -3.03 -7.64 -19.27
CA PHE A 25 -3.91 -7.29 -18.17
C PHE A 25 -5.02 -8.32 -18.01
N ASP A 26 -5.71 -8.67 -19.09
CA ASP A 26 -6.84 -9.61 -19.06
C ASP A 26 -6.36 -11.01 -18.60
N GLU A 27 -5.17 -11.46 -19.02
CA GLU A 27 -4.56 -12.72 -18.54
C GLU A 27 -4.18 -12.64 -17.05
N LEU A 28 -3.56 -11.55 -16.60
CA LEU A 28 -3.24 -11.33 -15.18
C LEU A 28 -4.50 -11.30 -14.31
N ALA A 29 -5.60 -10.73 -14.81
CA ALA A 29 -6.87 -10.65 -14.11
C ALA A 29 -7.57 -12.00 -13.94
N THR A 30 -7.10 -13.07 -14.60
CA THR A 30 -7.59 -14.43 -14.35
C THR A 30 -7.10 -15.03 -13.03
N ALA A 31 -6.02 -14.48 -12.46
CA ALA A 31 -5.42 -14.98 -11.22
C ALA A 31 -6.42 -14.92 -10.06
N GLN A 32 -6.60 -16.04 -9.38
CA GLN A 32 -7.47 -16.16 -8.21
C GLN A 32 -6.71 -16.00 -6.89
N THR A 33 -5.38 -16.14 -6.93
CA THR A 33 -4.51 -16.05 -5.76
C THR A 33 -3.30 -15.15 -6.04
N ASN A 34 -2.65 -14.63 -5.00
CA ASN A 34 -1.47 -13.78 -5.18
C ASN A 34 -0.28 -14.57 -5.73
N LEU A 35 -0.14 -15.86 -5.38
CA LEU A 35 0.85 -16.75 -5.99
C LEU A 35 0.62 -16.93 -7.48
N GLN A 36 -0.62 -17.19 -7.91
CA GLN A 36 -0.94 -17.29 -9.34
C GLN A 36 -0.63 -15.98 -10.08
N LEU A 37 -0.88 -14.85 -9.43
CA LEU A 37 -0.54 -13.54 -9.98
C LEU A 37 0.98 -13.35 -10.12
N LEU A 38 1.76 -13.69 -9.08
CA LEU A 38 3.22 -13.67 -9.11
C LEU A 38 3.77 -14.51 -10.26
N ASP A 39 3.31 -15.76 -10.38
CA ASP A 39 3.74 -16.68 -11.44
C ASP A 39 3.38 -16.18 -12.83
N THR A 40 2.17 -15.64 -13.00
CA THR A 40 1.70 -15.16 -14.29
C THR A 40 2.49 -13.93 -14.74
N ALA A 41 2.68 -12.95 -13.86
CA ALA A 41 3.49 -11.77 -14.13
C ALA A 41 4.96 -12.14 -14.42
N HIS A 42 5.52 -13.08 -13.65
CA HIS A 42 6.87 -13.59 -13.86
C HIS A 42 7.02 -14.28 -15.23
N ARG A 43 6.08 -15.16 -15.62
CA ARG A 43 6.10 -15.81 -16.94
C ARG A 43 6.03 -14.80 -18.08
N MET A 44 5.25 -13.73 -17.93
CA MET A 44 5.18 -12.65 -18.91
C MET A 44 6.48 -11.85 -19.01
N TRP A 45 7.24 -11.75 -17.92
CA TRP A 45 8.51 -11.05 -17.90
C TRP A 45 9.67 -11.91 -18.42
N CYS A 46 9.93 -13.04 -17.76
CA CYS A 46 11.13 -13.88 -18.00
C CYS A 46 10.87 -15.09 -18.90
N GLY A 47 9.61 -15.48 -19.11
CA GLY A 47 9.24 -16.70 -19.82
C GLY A 47 9.22 -17.94 -18.93
N PRO A 48 8.70 -19.07 -19.44
CA PRO A 48 8.43 -20.28 -18.65
C PRO A 48 9.68 -21.07 -18.25
N ARG A 49 10.86 -20.74 -18.81
CA ARG A 49 12.12 -21.45 -18.56
C ARG A 49 13.03 -20.73 -17.55
N CYS A 50 12.55 -19.66 -16.94
CA CYS A 50 13.32 -18.92 -15.95
C CYS A 50 13.55 -19.79 -14.70
N PRO A 51 14.78 -19.89 -14.18
CA PRO A 51 15.11 -20.77 -13.06
C PRO A 51 14.62 -20.26 -11.69
N GLN A 52 14.06 -19.05 -11.60
CA GLN A 52 13.57 -18.46 -10.34
C GLN A 52 14.65 -18.35 -9.24
N ASP A 53 15.92 -18.27 -9.63
CA ASP A 53 17.06 -18.02 -8.77
C ASP A 53 17.57 -16.58 -8.91
N THR A 54 18.77 -16.28 -8.42
CA THR A 54 19.41 -14.96 -8.50
C THR A 54 19.67 -14.46 -9.93
N SER A 55 19.47 -15.30 -10.96
CA SER A 55 19.50 -14.89 -12.37
C SER A 55 18.14 -14.39 -12.91
N CYS A 56 17.05 -14.55 -12.16
CA CYS A 56 15.71 -14.14 -12.56
C CYS A 56 15.57 -12.62 -12.67
N ALA A 57 15.47 -12.08 -13.89
CA ALA A 57 15.37 -10.63 -14.15
C ALA A 57 14.04 -9.98 -13.69
N PHE A 58 13.05 -10.76 -13.26
CA PHE A 58 11.81 -10.24 -12.68
C PHE A 58 12.01 -9.81 -11.22
N VAL A 59 12.80 -10.55 -10.46
CA VAL A 59 13.05 -10.33 -9.02
C VAL A 59 14.41 -9.72 -8.74
N HIS A 60 15.37 -10.02 -9.60
CA HIS A 60 16.78 -9.69 -9.46
C HIS A 60 17.27 -8.91 -10.67
N TYR A 61 18.49 -8.36 -10.56
CA TYR A 61 19.18 -7.73 -11.67
C TYR A 61 20.60 -8.28 -11.75
N PRO A 62 20.83 -9.32 -12.58
CA PRO A 62 22.16 -9.82 -12.87
C PRO A 62 22.90 -8.80 -13.73
N ARG A 63 23.39 -7.75 -13.07
CA ARG A 63 23.92 -6.56 -13.73
C ARG A 63 25.16 -6.89 -14.55
N SER A 64 25.14 -6.50 -15.82
CA SER A 64 26.31 -6.44 -16.68
C SER A 64 26.66 -4.98 -16.97
N LYS A 65 27.90 -4.58 -16.70
CA LYS A 65 28.37 -3.24 -17.01
C LYS A 65 28.24 -2.98 -18.52
N GLN A 66 27.64 -1.85 -18.88
CA GLN A 66 27.52 -1.44 -20.27
C GLN A 66 28.91 -1.12 -20.85
N PRO A 67 29.19 -1.50 -22.12
CA PRO A 67 30.41 -1.09 -22.79
C PRO A 67 30.53 0.44 -22.79
N ALA A 68 31.76 0.95 -22.68
CA ALA A 68 31.98 2.38 -22.82
C ALA A 68 31.54 2.85 -24.21
N ALA A 69 30.79 3.95 -24.24
CA ALA A 69 30.31 4.59 -25.44
C ALA A 69 30.64 6.09 -25.37
N PRO A 70 30.60 6.82 -26.50
CA PRO A 70 30.69 8.28 -26.46
C PRO A 70 29.60 8.83 -25.53
N ALA A 71 30.03 9.57 -24.50
CA ALA A 71 29.10 10.13 -23.52
C ALA A 71 28.09 11.05 -24.22
N ARG A 72 26.80 10.77 -24.04
CA ARG A 72 25.70 11.60 -24.58
C ARG A 72 25.19 12.63 -23.57
N ALA A 73 25.53 12.43 -22.30
CA ALA A 73 25.17 13.30 -21.20
C ALA A 73 26.44 13.85 -20.54
N ALA A 74 26.33 15.05 -19.95
CA ALA A 74 27.38 15.55 -19.08
C ALA A 74 27.50 14.65 -17.83
N PRO A 75 28.71 14.50 -17.26
CA PRO A 75 28.88 13.83 -15.99
C PRO A 75 27.99 14.43 -14.91
N SER A 76 27.46 13.58 -14.01
CA SER A 76 26.73 14.06 -12.84
C SER A 76 27.64 14.96 -12.00
N ARG A 77 27.11 16.09 -11.51
CA ARG A 77 27.85 16.98 -10.58
C ARG A 77 28.09 16.34 -9.22
N TYR A 78 27.32 15.31 -8.89
CA TYR A 78 27.57 14.42 -7.75
C TYR A 78 27.94 13.04 -8.30
N ASN A 79 29.23 12.74 -8.26
CA ASN A 79 29.90 11.59 -8.87
C ASN A 79 31.11 11.17 -8.01
N ARG A 80 31.85 10.13 -8.41
CA ARG A 80 33.01 9.66 -7.62
C ARG A 80 34.04 10.75 -7.32
N ASP A 81 34.31 11.64 -8.28
CA ASP A 81 35.32 12.70 -8.14
C ASP A 81 34.90 13.81 -7.16
N THR A 82 33.60 14.06 -7.05
CA THR A 82 33.03 15.16 -6.24
C THR A 82 32.40 14.70 -4.93
N ALA A 83 32.17 13.39 -4.77
CA ALA A 83 31.48 12.81 -3.62
C ALA A 83 32.08 13.25 -2.27
N HIS A 84 33.40 13.32 -2.19
CA HIS A 84 34.14 13.72 -0.98
C HIS A 84 33.82 15.14 -0.48
N LEU A 85 33.22 16.00 -1.32
CA LEU A 85 32.80 17.36 -0.96
C LEU A 85 31.48 17.40 -0.18
N TYR A 86 30.74 16.29 -0.10
CA TYR A 86 29.42 16.23 0.49
C TYR A 86 29.43 15.40 1.77
N SER A 87 28.96 15.98 2.88
CA SER A 87 28.80 15.29 4.16
C SER A 87 27.81 14.12 4.09
N LEU A 88 26.94 14.11 3.07
CA LEU A 88 26.06 13.00 2.73
C LEU A 88 26.81 11.66 2.63
N MET A 89 28.10 11.67 2.30
CA MET A 89 28.95 10.47 2.21
C MET A 89 29.21 9.75 3.54
N GLY A 90 28.76 10.28 4.68
CA GLY A 90 28.76 9.53 5.95
C GLY A 90 30.15 9.31 6.57
N GLY A 91 31.15 10.12 6.22
CA GLY A 91 32.44 10.17 6.92
C GLY A 91 33.45 9.08 6.55
N ASP A 92 33.02 7.95 6.00
CA ASP A 92 33.90 6.93 5.42
C ASP A 92 33.73 6.96 3.90
N GLY A 93 34.81 7.31 3.20
CA GLY A 93 34.80 7.62 1.77
C GLY A 93 34.30 6.47 0.87
N TYR A 94 34.24 6.77 -0.43
CA TYR A 94 33.92 5.81 -1.48
C TYR A 94 34.76 4.51 -1.35
N VAL A 95 34.08 3.35 -1.39
CA VAL A 95 34.67 2.01 -1.30
C VAL A 95 34.61 1.35 -2.69
N PRO A 96 35.71 1.39 -3.47
CA PRO A 96 35.73 0.80 -4.80
C PRO A 96 35.51 -0.71 -4.75
N GLY A 97 34.83 -1.23 -5.76
CA GLY A 97 34.58 -2.67 -5.87
C GLY A 97 33.51 -3.20 -4.92
N THR A 98 32.64 -2.33 -4.40
CA THR A 98 31.47 -2.77 -3.63
C THR A 98 30.65 -3.75 -4.47
N SER A 99 30.36 -4.92 -3.91
CA SER A 99 29.67 -5.99 -4.62
C SER A 99 28.25 -5.58 -5.03
N GLN A 100 27.94 -5.79 -6.30
CA GLN A 100 26.60 -5.66 -6.90
C GLN A 100 26.06 -7.05 -7.29
N ALA A 101 26.45 -8.08 -6.53
CA ALA A 101 26.01 -9.46 -6.73
C ALA A 101 24.95 -9.84 -5.69
N HIS A 102 23.94 -10.59 -6.14
CA HIS A 102 22.87 -11.09 -5.30
C HIS A 102 23.36 -12.18 -4.34
N GLN A 103 23.06 -12.02 -3.04
CA GLN A 103 23.34 -13.03 -2.01
C GLN A 103 22.05 -13.67 -1.48
N VAL A 104 20.95 -12.93 -1.50
CA VAL A 104 19.64 -13.39 -1.05
C VAL A 104 18.78 -13.73 -2.26
N ASN A 105 18.32 -14.98 -2.37
CA ASN A 105 17.25 -15.29 -3.32
C ASN A 105 15.89 -14.86 -2.74
N VAL A 106 15.34 -13.77 -3.27
CA VAL A 106 14.07 -13.18 -2.82
C VAL A 106 12.85 -13.97 -3.31
N TRP A 107 12.97 -14.74 -4.40
CA TRP A 107 11.86 -15.51 -4.97
C TRP A 107 11.14 -16.41 -3.95
N PRO A 108 11.81 -17.36 -3.26
CA PRO A 108 11.15 -18.23 -2.29
C PRO A 108 10.57 -17.45 -1.09
N LEU A 109 11.09 -16.27 -0.77
CA LEU A 109 10.58 -15.44 0.32
C LEU A 109 9.25 -14.79 -0.07
N LEU A 110 9.14 -14.30 -1.30
CA LEU A 110 7.88 -13.79 -1.86
C LEU A 110 6.83 -14.90 -1.94
N GLU A 111 7.20 -16.07 -2.47
CA GLU A 111 6.30 -17.22 -2.54
C GLU A 111 5.80 -17.63 -1.15
N ALA A 112 6.69 -17.69 -0.16
CA ALA A 112 6.30 -18.04 1.20
C ALA A 112 5.33 -17.01 1.81
N ALA A 113 5.58 -15.71 1.62
CA ALA A 113 4.71 -14.65 2.14
C ALA A 113 3.34 -14.67 1.45
N LEU A 114 3.31 -14.69 0.12
CA LEU A 114 2.06 -14.70 -0.64
C LEU A 114 1.28 -16.01 -0.45
N GLY A 115 1.97 -17.14 -0.30
CA GLY A 115 1.35 -18.43 0.05
C GLY A 115 0.69 -18.42 1.44
N ARG A 116 1.29 -17.73 2.42
CA ARG A 116 0.64 -17.51 3.73
C ARG A 116 -0.61 -16.65 3.58
N VAL A 117 -0.53 -15.54 2.82
CA VAL A 117 -1.68 -14.67 2.52
C VAL A 117 -2.82 -15.48 1.89
N ASP A 118 -2.52 -16.22 0.83
CA ASP A 118 -3.50 -17.02 0.08
C ASP A 118 -4.11 -18.11 0.98
N GLY A 119 -3.30 -18.82 1.76
CA GLY A 119 -3.80 -19.83 2.71
C GLY A 119 -4.67 -19.26 3.83
N VAL A 120 -4.38 -18.04 4.31
CA VAL A 120 -5.26 -17.34 5.26
C VAL A 120 -6.58 -16.97 4.61
N ARG A 121 -6.55 -16.44 3.38
CA ARG A 121 -7.77 -16.11 2.63
C ARG A 121 -8.61 -17.35 2.41
N GLU A 122 -8.02 -18.46 2.00
CA GLU A 122 -8.74 -19.73 1.82
C GLU A 122 -9.41 -20.21 3.12
N ARG A 123 -8.64 -20.33 4.22
CA ARG A 123 -9.17 -20.81 5.52
C ARG A 123 -10.23 -19.90 6.11
N SER A 124 -10.17 -18.62 5.80
CA SER A 124 -11.09 -17.63 6.33
C SER A 124 -12.33 -17.44 5.44
N GLY A 125 -12.34 -17.97 4.20
CA GLY A 125 -13.45 -17.80 3.26
C GLY A 125 -13.38 -16.49 2.45
N GLY A 126 -12.16 -16.02 2.13
CA GLY A 126 -11.90 -14.84 1.33
C GLY A 126 -11.79 -13.53 2.14
N LEU A 127 -11.56 -13.62 3.45
CA LEU A 127 -11.56 -12.45 4.33
C LEU A 127 -10.36 -11.54 4.09
N LEU A 128 -10.58 -10.24 4.23
CA LEU A 128 -9.49 -9.25 4.22
C LEU A 128 -8.51 -9.49 5.37
N LEU A 129 -7.22 -9.37 5.08
CA LEU A 129 -6.16 -9.43 6.08
C LEU A 129 -6.19 -8.19 6.99
N TYR A 130 -5.51 -8.30 8.13
CA TYR A 130 -5.51 -7.30 9.19
C TYR A 130 -4.98 -5.92 8.75
N CYS A 131 -4.16 -5.86 7.70
CA CYS A 131 -3.57 -4.62 7.17
C CYS A 131 -4.19 -4.16 5.84
N ASP A 132 -5.10 -4.91 5.22
CA ASP A 132 -5.74 -4.53 3.95
C ASP A 132 -6.45 -3.18 4.10
N TYR A 133 -6.12 -2.24 3.22
CA TYR A 133 -6.57 -0.84 3.17
C TYR A 133 -6.24 0.03 4.39
N ALA A 134 -5.30 -0.41 5.23
CA ALA A 134 -4.81 0.43 6.33
C ALA A 134 -3.99 1.63 5.82
N ASP A 135 -3.96 2.70 6.63
CA ASP A 135 -3.10 3.86 6.44
C ASP A 135 -1.63 3.52 6.75
N TRP A 136 -0.75 3.74 5.79
CA TRP A 136 0.70 3.61 5.88
C TRP A 136 1.42 4.94 5.58
N SER A 137 0.66 6.03 5.39
CA SER A 137 1.21 7.36 5.15
C SER A 137 1.99 7.90 6.35
N LYS A 138 1.68 7.41 7.57
CA LYS A 138 2.18 7.92 8.86
C LYS A 138 1.86 9.39 9.11
N LYS A 139 0.87 9.92 8.39
CA LYS A 139 0.44 11.33 8.42
C LYS A 139 -0.96 11.50 9.00
N HIS A 140 -1.52 10.42 9.57
CA HIS A 140 -2.81 10.37 10.25
C HIS A 140 -3.98 10.79 9.36
N ASP A 141 -4.02 10.26 8.14
CA ASP A 141 -5.16 10.51 7.26
C ASP A 141 -6.43 9.89 7.88
N GLN A 142 -7.55 10.61 7.78
CA GLN A 142 -8.81 10.18 8.39
C GLN A 142 -9.73 9.46 7.41
N THR A 143 -9.49 9.63 6.11
CA THR A 143 -10.25 9.01 5.01
C THR A 143 -9.31 8.58 3.89
N ALA A 144 -9.71 7.58 3.10
CA ALA A 144 -8.95 7.17 1.93
C ALA A 144 -8.91 8.29 0.87
N ALA A 145 -10.00 9.07 0.75
CA ALA A 145 -10.06 10.24 -0.10
C ALA A 145 -8.92 11.23 0.15
N GLN A 146 -8.52 11.44 1.41
CA GLN A 146 -7.40 12.32 1.76
C GLN A 146 -6.07 11.79 1.21
N SER A 147 -5.80 10.50 1.36
CA SER A 147 -4.59 9.86 0.84
C SER A 147 -4.56 9.91 -0.69
N VAL A 148 -5.64 9.50 -1.37
CA VAL A 148 -5.74 9.50 -2.83
C VAL A 148 -5.59 10.90 -3.42
N ARG A 149 -6.27 11.90 -2.85
CA ARG A 149 -6.18 13.29 -3.29
C ARG A 149 -4.74 13.82 -3.22
N ARG A 150 -4.00 13.45 -2.17
CA ARG A 150 -2.59 13.87 -1.98
C ARG A 150 -1.64 13.17 -2.91
N VAL A 151 -1.82 11.88 -3.12
CA VAL A 151 -1.03 11.14 -4.10
C VAL A 151 -1.21 11.71 -5.51
N CYS A 152 -2.43 12.12 -5.87
CA CYS A 152 -2.68 12.78 -7.16
C CYS A 152 -2.02 14.17 -7.23
N ARG A 153 -2.02 14.95 -6.15
CA ARG A 153 -1.20 16.18 -6.06
C ARG A 153 0.27 15.87 -6.29
N ASP A 154 0.79 14.86 -5.61
CA ASP A 154 2.20 14.50 -5.66
C ASP A 154 2.60 14.04 -7.08
N ALA A 155 1.71 13.33 -7.79
CA ALA A 155 1.89 12.98 -9.19
C ALA A 155 1.95 14.22 -10.11
N LEU A 156 1.11 15.23 -9.88
CA LEU A 156 1.18 16.51 -10.60
C LEU A 156 2.48 17.26 -10.33
N GLN A 157 2.90 17.37 -9.07
CA GLN A 157 4.17 18.00 -8.68
C GLN A 157 5.37 17.28 -9.32
N TRP A 158 5.35 15.95 -9.31
CA TRP A 158 6.38 15.14 -9.95
C TRP A 158 6.42 15.37 -11.46
N ASN A 159 5.28 15.32 -12.16
CA ASN A 159 5.27 15.49 -13.62
C ASN A 159 5.62 16.92 -14.05
N ALA A 160 5.23 17.93 -13.26
CA ALA A 160 5.65 19.32 -13.48
C ALA A 160 7.16 19.52 -13.36
N SER A 161 7.86 18.67 -12.61
CA SER A 161 9.32 18.72 -12.54
C SER A 161 10.00 18.24 -13.83
N TRP A 162 9.28 17.49 -14.67
CA TRP A 162 9.79 16.97 -15.95
C TRP A 162 9.29 17.77 -17.15
N LEU A 163 8.03 18.19 -17.12
CA LEU A 163 7.34 18.81 -18.25
C LEU A 163 7.05 20.31 -18.05
N GLY A 164 7.37 20.86 -16.87
CA GLY A 164 7.16 22.28 -16.59
C GLY A 164 5.69 22.67 -16.72
N ALA A 165 5.41 23.64 -17.60
CA ALA A 165 4.06 24.13 -17.84
C ALA A 165 3.15 23.08 -18.53
N ASP A 166 3.75 22.13 -19.26
CA ASP A 166 3.04 21.07 -20.00
C ASP A 166 2.86 19.81 -19.14
N TYR A 167 2.77 19.95 -17.82
CA TYR A 167 2.68 18.85 -16.86
C TYR A 167 1.46 17.94 -17.04
N ASP A 168 0.49 18.32 -17.84
CA ASP A 168 -0.69 17.52 -18.18
C ASP A 168 -0.69 17.02 -19.63
N ALA A 169 0.43 17.18 -20.37
CA ALA A 169 0.56 16.73 -21.75
C ALA A 169 0.43 15.20 -21.92
N SER A 170 0.62 14.43 -20.84
CA SER A 170 0.42 12.99 -20.83
C SER A 170 -0.39 12.56 -19.59
N LEU A 171 -1.71 12.55 -19.75
CA LEU A 171 -2.63 12.10 -18.71
C LEU A 171 -2.42 10.63 -18.28
N PRO A 172 -2.14 9.66 -19.18
CA PRO A 172 -1.93 8.28 -18.75
C PRO A 172 -0.66 8.11 -17.92
N ALA A 173 0.38 8.91 -18.19
CA ALA A 173 1.57 8.94 -17.36
C ALA A 173 1.24 9.45 -15.95
N LEU A 174 0.46 10.53 -15.82
CA LEU A 174 -0.02 11.03 -14.53
C LEU A 174 -0.83 9.97 -13.77
N HIS A 175 -1.79 9.33 -14.42
CA HIS A 175 -2.60 8.27 -13.82
C HIS A 175 -1.75 7.08 -13.39
N TYR A 176 -0.77 6.68 -14.20
CA TYR A 176 0.17 5.63 -13.86
C TYR A 176 1.00 5.97 -12.61
N ILE A 177 1.57 7.17 -12.56
CA ILE A 177 2.38 7.61 -11.41
C ILE A 177 1.55 7.69 -10.14
N ALA A 178 0.28 8.12 -10.23
CA ALA A 178 -0.65 8.10 -9.10
C ALA A 178 -0.91 6.65 -8.60
N CYS A 179 -1.15 5.71 -9.51
CA CYS A 179 -1.32 4.28 -9.18
C CYS A 179 -0.05 3.68 -8.58
N ALA A 180 1.12 4.01 -9.11
CA ALA A 180 2.40 3.54 -8.57
C ALA A 180 2.72 4.16 -7.20
N THR A 181 2.20 5.35 -6.91
CA THR A 181 2.51 6.06 -5.66
C THR A 181 1.59 5.65 -4.51
N ILE A 182 0.31 5.38 -4.76
CA ILE A 182 -0.68 5.18 -3.70
C ILE A 182 -0.40 3.97 -2.81
N VAL A 183 0.27 2.94 -3.34
CA VAL A 183 0.63 1.74 -2.56
C VAL A 183 1.67 1.99 -1.50
N ASP A 184 2.37 3.13 -1.51
CA ASP A 184 3.21 3.55 -0.38
C ASP A 184 2.32 3.98 0.80
N ASP A 185 1.28 4.78 0.53
CA ASP A 185 0.40 5.38 1.54
C ASP A 185 -0.75 4.44 1.98
N LEU A 186 -1.26 3.55 1.12
CA LEU A 186 -2.33 2.60 1.41
C LEU A 186 -1.88 1.15 1.17
N CYS A 187 -2.27 0.23 2.05
CA CYS A 187 -2.02 -1.20 1.84
C CYS A 187 -3.08 -1.81 0.90
N ILE A 188 -2.83 -1.83 -0.40
CA ILE A 188 -3.80 -2.32 -1.38
C ILE A 188 -3.49 -3.78 -1.74
N PRO A 189 -4.45 -4.72 -1.61
CA PRO A 189 -4.23 -6.10 -2.06
C PRO A 189 -3.94 -6.18 -3.56
N PRO A 190 -2.92 -6.95 -4.00
CA PRO A 190 -2.55 -7.02 -5.42
C PRO A 190 -3.69 -7.46 -6.35
N LEU A 191 -4.52 -8.42 -5.92
CA LEU A 191 -5.67 -8.87 -6.70
C LEU A 191 -6.75 -7.78 -6.87
N ASP A 192 -6.91 -6.86 -5.91
CA ASP A 192 -7.92 -5.80 -5.99
C ASP A 192 -7.55 -4.72 -7.02
N LEU A 193 -6.26 -4.62 -7.39
CA LEU A 193 -5.79 -3.83 -8.53
C LEU A 193 -6.35 -4.36 -9.85
N LEU A 194 -6.24 -5.67 -10.06
CA LEU A 194 -6.59 -6.33 -11.33
C LEU A 194 -8.07 -6.62 -11.47
N ASN A 195 -8.74 -6.94 -10.35
CA ASN A 195 -10.19 -7.11 -10.28
C ASN A 195 -10.93 -5.75 -10.31
N GLN A 196 -10.21 -4.64 -10.48
CA GLN A 196 -10.76 -3.29 -10.64
C GLN A 196 -11.61 -2.84 -9.43
N ARG A 197 -11.33 -3.41 -8.25
CA ARG A 197 -11.98 -3.05 -6.98
C ARG A 197 -11.34 -1.81 -6.37
N PHE A 198 -10.04 -1.63 -6.57
CA PHE A 198 -9.36 -0.38 -6.23
C PHE A 198 -9.45 0.61 -7.40
N ARG A 199 -9.90 1.84 -7.10
CA ARG A 199 -10.08 2.91 -8.07
C ARG A 199 -9.58 4.24 -7.52
N ILE A 200 -8.96 5.03 -8.39
CA ILE A 200 -8.54 6.42 -8.12
C ILE A 200 -9.41 7.32 -8.99
N TYR A 201 -10.24 8.15 -8.36
CA TYR A 201 -11.22 8.98 -9.07
C TYR A 201 -12.07 8.18 -10.08
N GLY A 202 -12.56 7.01 -9.64
CA GLY A 202 -13.36 6.09 -10.46
C GLY A 202 -12.57 5.28 -11.50
N ARG A 203 -11.31 5.61 -11.78
CA ARG A 203 -10.46 4.89 -12.74
C ARG A 203 -9.80 3.68 -12.10
N SER A 204 -9.92 2.54 -12.76
CA SER A 204 -9.20 1.31 -12.41
C SER A 204 -7.84 1.23 -13.09
N ALA A 205 -6.97 0.32 -12.67
CA ALA A 205 -5.71 0.08 -13.39
C ALA A 205 -5.92 -0.38 -14.84
N ARG A 206 -7.03 -1.08 -15.12
CA ARG A 206 -7.39 -1.47 -16.49
C ARG A 206 -7.65 -0.24 -17.37
N ASP A 207 -8.31 0.77 -16.83
CA ASP A 207 -8.58 2.03 -17.54
C ASP A 207 -7.27 2.75 -17.87
N VAL A 208 -6.32 2.80 -16.92
CA VAL A 208 -4.99 3.39 -17.14
C VAL A 208 -4.21 2.63 -18.22
N VAL A 209 -4.20 1.29 -18.18
CA VAL A 209 -3.54 0.48 -19.22
C VAL A 209 -4.19 0.68 -20.58
N LYS A 210 -5.53 0.75 -20.62
CA LYS A 210 -6.26 1.04 -21.85
C LYS A 210 -5.85 2.39 -22.43
N GLU A 211 -5.78 3.44 -21.60
CA GLU A 211 -5.35 4.77 -22.03
C GLU A 211 -3.90 4.77 -22.57
N LEU A 212 -2.99 4.05 -21.93
CA LEU A 212 -1.61 3.87 -22.43
C LEU A 212 -1.60 3.19 -23.80
N VAL A 213 -2.40 2.13 -24.00
CA VAL A 213 -2.52 1.44 -25.29
C VAL A 213 -3.13 2.35 -26.35
N ASP A 214 -4.22 3.05 -26.03
CA ASP A 214 -4.91 3.98 -26.94
C ASP A 214 -3.98 5.13 -27.38
N GLN A 215 -3.06 5.56 -26.51
CA GLN A 215 -2.05 6.59 -26.82
C GLN A 215 -0.77 6.03 -27.45
N GLY A 216 -0.75 4.76 -27.86
CA GLY A 216 0.37 4.20 -28.61
C GLY A 216 1.65 4.05 -27.79
N TRP A 217 1.53 3.76 -26.49
CA TRP A 217 2.71 3.42 -25.65
C TRP A 217 3.28 2.03 -25.98
N ALA A 218 2.59 1.23 -26.80
CA ALA A 218 3.08 -0.03 -27.34
C ALA A 218 3.70 -0.94 -26.24
N ARG A 219 4.98 -1.32 -26.39
CA ARG A 219 5.69 -2.18 -25.43
C ARG A 219 5.92 -1.54 -24.08
N ASP A 220 6.06 -0.23 -24.02
CA ASP A 220 6.24 0.51 -22.77
C ASP A 220 5.05 0.28 -21.84
N ALA A 221 3.82 0.23 -22.37
CA ALA A 221 2.63 -0.07 -21.59
C ALA A 221 2.66 -1.46 -20.93
N THR A 222 3.27 -2.46 -21.58
CA THR A 222 3.38 -3.82 -21.03
C THR A 222 4.42 -3.85 -19.90
N HIS A 223 5.57 -3.22 -20.13
CA HIS A 223 6.61 -3.05 -19.10
C HIS A 223 6.08 -2.32 -17.87
N MET A 224 5.37 -1.22 -18.08
CA MET A 224 4.75 -0.43 -17.02
C MET A 224 3.71 -1.25 -16.24
N LEU A 225 2.83 -1.99 -16.93
CA LEU A 225 1.86 -2.88 -16.26
C LEU A 225 2.54 -3.94 -15.39
N LEU A 226 3.51 -4.67 -15.94
CA LEU A 226 4.20 -5.72 -15.19
C LEU A 226 5.02 -5.16 -14.03
N ALA A 227 5.62 -3.98 -14.20
CA ALA A 227 6.33 -3.28 -13.13
C ALA A 227 5.37 -2.83 -12.02
N LEU A 228 4.17 -2.36 -12.37
CA LEU A 228 3.12 -2.01 -11.42
C LEU A 228 2.62 -3.23 -10.63
N VAL A 229 2.35 -4.34 -11.30
CA VAL A 229 1.94 -5.60 -10.64
C VAL A 229 3.04 -6.10 -9.70
N ARG A 230 4.30 -6.10 -10.16
CA ARG A 230 5.46 -6.44 -9.32
C ARG A 230 5.54 -5.53 -8.09
N GLN A 231 5.35 -4.23 -8.26
CA GLN A 231 5.34 -3.28 -7.15
C GLN A 231 4.27 -3.62 -6.11
N TYR A 232 3.03 -3.87 -6.54
CA TYR A 232 1.93 -4.20 -5.64
C TYR A 232 2.22 -5.49 -4.86
N LEU A 233 2.77 -6.52 -5.51
CA LEU A 233 3.16 -7.76 -4.83
C LEU A 233 4.24 -7.52 -3.76
N TYR A 234 5.27 -6.73 -4.09
CA TYR A 234 6.38 -6.42 -3.17
C TYR A 234 5.94 -5.51 -2.02
N GLN A 235 5.23 -4.41 -2.31
CA GLN A 235 4.70 -3.50 -1.30
C GLN A 235 3.71 -4.19 -0.36
N TYR A 236 2.86 -5.07 -0.91
CA TYR A 236 1.95 -5.83 -0.07
C TYR A 236 2.72 -6.81 0.82
N THR A 237 3.72 -7.52 0.29
CA THR A 237 4.61 -8.40 1.07
C THR A 237 5.32 -7.66 2.20
N GLU A 238 5.90 -6.48 1.91
CA GLU A 238 6.54 -5.58 2.89
C GLU A 238 5.58 -5.26 4.06
N LYS A 239 4.30 -5.01 3.75
CA LYS A 239 3.29 -4.60 4.74
C LYS A 239 2.68 -5.75 5.52
N VAL A 240 2.49 -6.92 4.91
CA VAL A 240 1.96 -8.11 5.62
C VAL A 240 3.03 -8.78 6.49
N ASP A 241 4.32 -8.60 6.21
CA ASP A 241 5.37 -9.24 7.02
C ASP A 241 5.96 -8.33 8.12
N VAL A 242 5.62 -7.03 8.16
CA VAL A 242 6.21 -6.02 9.08
C VAL A 242 6.18 -6.39 10.56
N ASP A 243 5.08 -7.00 10.99
CA ASP A 243 4.72 -7.12 12.40
C ASP A 243 5.21 -8.42 13.04
N PHE A 244 5.88 -9.27 12.25
CA PHE A 244 6.10 -10.68 12.59
C PHE A 244 7.56 -11.04 12.87
N GLY A 245 8.49 -10.10 12.69
CA GLY A 245 9.88 -10.18 13.19
C GLY A 245 10.58 -11.53 12.97
N ASP A 246 11.44 -11.92 13.92
CA ASP A 246 12.29 -13.12 13.90
C ASP A 246 11.52 -14.47 13.98
N ALA A 247 10.20 -14.46 14.16
CA ALA A 247 9.40 -15.69 14.28
C ALA A 247 9.26 -16.43 12.94
N HIS A 248 9.49 -15.73 11.83
CA HIS A 248 9.47 -16.25 10.48
C HIS A 248 10.65 -15.69 9.67
N ASP A 249 11.15 -16.45 8.69
CA ASP A 249 12.09 -15.95 7.68
C ASP A 249 11.37 -14.96 6.74
N THR A 250 11.11 -13.75 7.24
CA THR A 250 10.52 -12.65 6.47
C THR A 250 11.52 -12.10 5.46
N VAL A 251 11.02 -11.43 4.43
CA VAL A 251 11.86 -10.79 3.41
C VAL A 251 12.85 -9.81 4.06
N HIS A 252 12.38 -8.95 4.98
CA HIS A 252 13.24 -7.97 5.64
C HIS A 252 14.27 -8.60 6.56
N ALA A 253 13.91 -9.67 7.29
CA ALA A 253 14.88 -10.41 8.10
C ALA A 253 15.99 -11.01 7.22
N ALA A 254 15.64 -11.61 6.08
CA ALA A 254 16.62 -12.16 5.15
C ALA A 254 17.53 -11.07 4.53
N LEU A 255 16.94 -9.95 4.09
CA LEU A 255 17.68 -8.82 3.53
C LEU A 255 18.62 -8.17 4.55
N SER A 256 18.20 -8.04 5.80
CA SER A 256 19.01 -7.48 6.89
C SER A 256 20.17 -8.37 7.33
N ARG A 257 20.13 -9.68 7.03
CA ARG A 257 21.24 -10.62 7.31
C ARG A 257 22.30 -10.63 6.21
N SER A 258 22.02 -10.07 5.04
CA SER A 258 22.98 -10.02 3.94
C SER A 258 24.18 -9.13 4.29
N GLY A 259 25.39 -9.57 3.93
CA GLY A 259 26.61 -8.75 4.08
C GLY A 259 26.68 -7.61 3.07
N VAL A 260 25.93 -7.73 1.97
CA VAL A 260 25.87 -6.71 0.90
C VAL A 260 24.52 -6.01 0.90
N VAL A 261 24.50 -4.76 0.45
CA VAL A 261 23.28 -3.95 0.39
C VAL A 261 22.54 -4.05 -0.95
N TRP A 262 23.12 -4.74 -1.94
CA TRP A 262 22.59 -4.87 -3.30
C TRP A 262 21.16 -5.43 -3.34
N ASP A 263 20.90 -6.53 -2.64
CA ASP A 263 19.56 -7.14 -2.59
C ASP A 263 18.52 -6.18 -1.99
N SER A 264 18.90 -5.41 -0.96
CA SER A 264 18.03 -4.41 -0.34
C SER A 264 17.76 -3.22 -1.26
N ILE A 265 18.75 -2.78 -2.04
CA ILE A 265 18.59 -1.74 -3.07
C ILE A 265 17.59 -2.20 -4.14
N LEU A 266 17.74 -3.43 -4.64
CA LEU A 266 16.85 -3.95 -5.68
C LEU A 266 15.43 -4.16 -5.17
N TYR A 267 15.27 -4.68 -3.95
CA TYR A 267 13.96 -4.77 -3.31
C TYR A 267 13.27 -3.40 -3.22
N ARG A 268 14.01 -2.36 -2.77
CA ARG A 268 13.51 -0.98 -2.71
C ARG A 268 13.18 -0.39 -4.09
N THR A 269 13.96 -0.72 -5.11
CA THR A 269 13.69 -0.31 -6.50
C THR A 269 12.35 -0.86 -6.97
N HIS A 270 12.04 -2.12 -6.63
CA HIS A 270 10.77 -2.76 -6.98
C HIS A 270 9.59 -2.24 -6.15
N THR A 271 9.76 -1.97 -4.86
CA THR A 271 8.68 -1.37 -4.03
C THR A 271 8.39 0.09 -4.39
N ALA A 272 9.38 0.83 -4.92
CA ALA A 272 9.21 2.21 -5.37
C ALA A 272 8.75 2.34 -6.83
N ASN A 273 8.89 1.28 -7.64
CA ASN A 273 8.57 1.27 -9.08
C ASN A 273 9.23 2.40 -9.88
N THR A 274 10.49 2.70 -9.54
CA THR A 274 11.28 3.69 -10.28
C THR A 274 11.54 3.26 -11.73
N TYR A 275 11.47 1.96 -12.03
CA TYR A 275 11.53 1.43 -13.40
C TYR A 275 10.41 1.93 -14.31
N GLY A 276 9.15 1.81 -13.87
CA GLY A 276 8.03 2.34 -14.65
C GLY A 276 8.07 3.86 -14.76
N ALA A 277 8.53 4.55 -13.70
CA ALA A 277 8.74 6.00 -13.74
C ALA A 277 9.86 6.40 -14.72
N ALA A 278 10.95 5.62 -14.82
CA ALA A 278 12.03 5.86 -15.78
C ALA A 278 11.52 5.76 -17.23
N ILE A 279 10.64 4.78 -17.52
CA ILE A 279 9.98 4.66 -18.83
C ILE A 279 9.14 5.91 -19.11
N VAL A 280 8.37 6.39 -18.14
CA VAL A 280 7.60 7.64 -18.27
C VAL A 280 8.53 8.81 -18.61
N VAL A 281 9.59 9.04 -17.83
CA VAL A 281 10.54 10.15 -18.06
C VAL A 281 11.17 10.08 -19.44
N ALA A 282 11.65 8.89 -19.83
CA ALA A 282 12.27 8.69 -21.13
C ALA A 282 11.27 8.88 -22.28
N ARG A 283 10.00 8.50 -22.11
CA ARG A 283 8.94 8.69 -23.12
C ARG A 283 8.62 10.18 -23.29
N VAL A 284 8.35 10.87 -22.19
CA VAL A 284 7.97 12.30 -22.24
C VAL A 284 9.14 13.19 -22.65
N SER A 285 10.38 12.72 -22.45
CA SER A 285 11.61 13.41 -22.88
C SER A 285 12.10 12.96 -24.26
N GLY A 286 11.40 12.06 -24.96
CA GLY A 286 11.77 11.59 -26.30
C GLY A 286 13.15 10.90 -26.38
N SER A 287 13.55 10.17 -25.33
CA SER A 287 14.89 9.59 -25.19
C SER A 287 15.07 8.19 -25.80
N GLY A 288 14.01 7.58 -26.33
CA GLY A 288 14.00 6.19 -26.79
C GLY A 288 14.51 5.97 -28.22
N PRO A 289 14.85 4.71 -28.60
CA PRO A 289 14.87 3.51 -27.77
C PRO A 289 16.08 3.43 -26.81
N LEU A 290 15.91 2.78 -25.65
CA LEU A 290 16.91 2.61 -24.58
C LEU A 290 17.18 1.14 -24.28
N THR A 291 18.36 0.83 -23.73
CA THR A 291 18.63 -0.51 -23.18
C THR A 291 17.98 -0.67 -21.81
N ASN A 292 17.59 -1.90 -21.45
CA ASN A 292 17.09 -2.23 -20.11
C ASN A 292 18.15 -1.95 -19.03
N GLY A 293 19.43 -2.10 -19.36
CA GLY A 293 20.53 -1.74 -18.46
C GLY A 293 20.52 -0.26 -18.06
N TRP A 294 20.33 0.66 -19.02
CA TRP A 294 20.22 2.08 -18.70
C TRP A 294 18.98 2.41 -17.87
N LEU A 295 17.83 1.81 -18.21
CA LEU A 295 16.59 2.02 -17.45
C LEU A 295 16.73 1.52 -16.01
N LEU A 296 17.24 0.31 -15.80
CA LEU A 296 17.41 -0.27 -14.46
C LEU A 296 18.49 0.46 -13.65
N ASP A 297 19.67 0.70 -14.22
CA ASP A 297 20.73 1.45 -13.52
C ASP A 297 20.22 2.84 -13.09
N SER A 298 19.49 3.53 -13.97
CA SER A 298 18.88 4.83 -13.65
C SER A 298 17.80 4.73 -12.58
N SER A 299 16.98 3.68 -12.61
CA SER A 299 15.91 3.46 -11.63
C SER A 299 16.46 3.16 -10.24
N ILE A 300 17.57 2.40 -10.20
CA ILE A 300 18.31 2.12 -8.98
C ILE A 300 18.95 3.41 -8.45
N CYS A 301 19.62 4.19 -9.31
CA CYS A 301 20.17 5.48 -8.90
C CYS A 301 19.09 6.42 -8.34
N ASP A 302 17.91 6.50 -8.97
CA ASP A 302 16.83 7.37 -8.51
C ASP A 302 16.36 6.97 -7.10
N VAL A 303 16.07 5.69 -6.86
CA VAL A 303 15.65 5.24 -5.52
C VAL A 303 16.73 5.51 -4.49
N MET A 304 18.00 5.30 -4.84
CA MET A 304 19.13 5.57 -3.95
C MET A 304 19.30 7.06 -3.66
N SER A 305 19.15 7.93 -4.65
CA SER A 305 19.23 9.38 -4.45
C SER A 305 18.08 9.90 -3.56
N MET A 306 16.85 9.36 -3.72
CA MET A 306 15.73 9.65 -2.82
C MET A 306 16.04 9.22 -1.39
N ASP A 307 16.51 8.00 -1.24
CA ASP A 307 16.86 7.37 0.03
C ASP A 307 17.96 8.16 0.77
N LEU A 308 19.00 8.57 0.05
CA LEU A 308 20.06 9.45 0.58
C LEU A 308 19.53 10.81 1.03
N CYS A 309 18.67 11.43 0.23
CA CYS A 309 18.07 12.72 0.60
C CYS A 309 17.15 12.59 1.82
N LYS A 310 16.34 11.52 1.89
CA LYS A 310 15.49 11.21 3.07
C LYS A 310 16.31 11.04 4.34
N SER A 311 17.50 10.44 4.24
CA SER A 311 18.42 10.29 5.37
C SER A 311 18.82 11.66 5.95
N VAL A 312 19.26 12.58 5.08
CA VAL A 312 19.68 13.93 5.49
C VAL A 312 18.51 14.73 6.08
N LEU A 313 17.30 14.59 5.52
CA LEU A 313 16.10 15.24 6.04
C LEU A 313 15.50 14.54 7.26
N ARG A 314 16.15 13.49 7.79
CA ARG A 314 15.67 12.68 8.93
C ARG A 314 14.29 12.06 8.71
N ILE A 315 13.87 11.91 7.46
CA ILE A 315 12.62 11.23 7.09
C ILE A 315 12.75 9.74 7.39
N TYR A 316 13.94 9.16 7.17
CA TYR A 316 14.17 7.74 7.36
C TYR A 316 13.98 7.22 8.79
N GLN A 317 14.14 8.08 9.79
CA GLN A 317 13.82 7.73 11.18
C GLN A 317 12.33 7.40 11.38
N GLN A 318 11.51 7.65 10.35
CA GLN A 318 10.09 7.39 10.34
C GLN A 318 9.70 6.24 9.41
N ASP A 319 10.61 5.67 8.61
CA ASP A 319 10.29 4.55 7.72
C ASP A 319 10.46 3.22 8.48
N ASP A 320 9.57 2.24 8.24
CA ASP A 320 9.64 0.95 8.95
C ASP A 320 10.82 0.10 8.47
N PHE A 321 11.26 0.34 7.23
CA PHE A 321 12.33 -0.39 6.58
C PHE A 321 13.31 0.57 5.92
N MET A 322 14.57 0.50 6.35
CA MET A 322 15.68 1.19 5.69
C MET A 322 16.53 0.15 4.95
N PRO A 323 17.02 0.44 3.73
CA PRO A 323 17.84 -0.51 2.97
C PRO A 323 19.14 -0.88 3.69
N THR A 324 19.66 -0.01 4.54
CA THR A 324 20.87 -0.25 5.35
C THR A 324 20.56 -0.79 6.75
N ALA A 325 19.29 -1.05 7.08
CA ALA A 325 18.91 -1.53 8.41
C ALA A 325 19.46 -2.94 8.67
N VAL A 326 19.98 -3.13 9.88
CA VAL A 326 20.33 -4.43 10.45
C VAL A 326 19.38 -4.67 11.61
N MET A 327 18.53 -5.69 11.52
CA MET A 327 17.64 -6.06 12.63
C MET A 327 18.50 -6.56 13.81
N ALA A 328 18.57 -5.74 14.85
CA ALA A 328 19.49 -5.89 15.96
C ALA A 328 19.04 -7.03 16.87
N ARG A 329 19.74 -8.18 16.83
CA ARG A 329 19.81 -9.13 17.95
C ARG A 329 20.96 -10.15 17.91
N GLN A 330 21.67 -10.32 16.78
CA GLN A 330 22.65 -11.42 16.66
C GLN A 330 24.09 -11.03 16.31
N HIS A 331 24.40 -9.75 16.12
CA HIS A 331 25.78 -9.33 15.82
C HIS A 331 26.35 -8.50 16.97
N LEU A 332 27.38 -9.03 17.63
CA LEU A 332 28.29 -8.28 18.51
C LEU A 332 28.95 -7.08 17.79
N ASP A 333 28.75 -6.97 16.46
CA ASP A 333 29.32 -5.98 15.56
C ASP A 333 28.26 -5.26 14.67
N ALA A 334 27.01 -5.15 15.13
CA ALA A 334 25.92 -4.59 14.33
C ALA A 334 26.20 -3.16 13.82
N GLN A 335 26.93 -2.34 14.59
CA GLN A 335 27.29 -0.99 14.19
C GLN A 335 28.28 -0.95 13.02
N GLU A 336 29.26 -1.85 13.01
CA GLU A 336 30.21 -1.97 11.91
C GLU A 336 29.52 -2.46 10.63
N LEU A 337 28.61 -3.43 10.74
CA LEU A 337 27.83 -3.88 9.58
C LEU A 337 26.95 -2.75 9.02
N ILE A 338 26.32 -1.94 9.87
CA ILE A 338 25.56 -0.76 9.42
C ILE A 338 26.48 0.21 8.68
N ARG A 339 27.66 0.51 9.24
CA ARG A 339 28.67 1.41 8.63
C ARG A 339 29.11 0.88 7.25
N GLN A 340 29.44 -0.42 7.16
CA GLN A 340 29.80 -1.08 5.90
C GLN A 340 28.67 -1.02 4.87
N ARG A 341 27.43 -1.30 5.27
CA ARG A 341 26.27 -1.22 4.37
C ARG A 341 25.99 0.20 3.90
N GLN A 342 26.16 1.21 4.77
CA GLN A 342 26.04 2.63 4.40
C GLN A 342 27.12 3.05 3.38
N ALA A 343 28.39 2.72 3.65
CA ALA A 343 29.48 2.98 2.72
C ALA A 343 29.29 2.26 1.38
N GLY A 344 28.84 1.01 1.42
CA GLY A 344 28.50 0.24 0.23
C GLY A 344 27.35 0.85 -0.57
N TYR A 345 26.31 1.33 0.12
CA TYR A 345 25.17 2.00 -0.53
C TYR A 345 25.62 3.27 -1.27
N HIS A 346 26.45 4.11 -0.65
CA HIS A 346 27.02 5.29 -1.33
C HIS A 346 27.86 4.90 -2.55
N SER A 347 28.70 3.87 -2.40
CA SER A 347 29.62 3.44 -3.44
C SER A 347 28.89 2.88 -4.65
N VAL A 348 27.85 2.07 -4.43
CA VAL A 348 26.99 1.56 -5.52
C VAL A 348 26.33 2.71 -6.28
N TYR A 349 25.78 3.73 -5.61
CA TYR A 349 25.17 4.86 -6.30
C TYR A 349 26.18 5.58 -7.22
N LEU A 350 27.38 5.87 -6.70
CA LEU A 350 28.44 6.55 -7.44
C LEU A 350 28.93 5.71 -8.62
N ASP A 351 29.01 4.39 -8.45
CA ASP A 351 29.39 3.46 -9.51
C ASP A 351 28.38 3.47 -10.65
N LEU A 352 27.10 3.38 -10.31
CA LEU A 352 26.01 3.30 -11.29
C LEU A 352 25.83 4.61 -12.05
N ILE A 353 25.90 5.77 -11.38
CA ILE A 353 25.72 7.06 -12.07
C ILE A 353 26.88 7.36 -13.02
N ASP A 354 28.10 6.97 -12.67
CA ASP A 354 29.26 7.05 -13.58
C ASP A 354 29.11 6.08 -14.74
N ASP A 355 28.70 4.84 -14.48
CA ASP A 355 28.49 3.82 -15.51
C ASP A 355 27.39 4.21 -16.51
N LEU A 356 26.34 4.91 -16.08
CA LEU A 356 25.33 5.48 -16.98
C LEU A 356 25.95 6.50 -17.95
N VAL A 357 26.79 7.41 -17.44
CA VAL A 357 27.46 8.44 -18.26
C VAL A 357 28.46 7.80 -19.23
N ILE A 358 29.34 6.92 -18.71
CA ILE A 358 30.37 6.21 -19.48
C ILE A 358 29.72 5.28 -20.52
N GLY A 359 28.61 4.66 -20.17
CA GLY A 359 27.82 3.82 -21.06
C GLY A 359 27.07 4.61 -22.14
N GLY A 360 27.10 5.95 -22.11
CA GLY A 360 26.46 6.79 -23.12
C GLY A 360 24.94 6.94 -22.98
N ALA A 361 24.40 6.73 -21.77
CA ALA A 361 22.97 6.92 -21.51
C ALA A 361 22.53 8.36 -21.86
N PRO A 362 21.32 8.56 -22.42
CA PRO A 362 20.80 9.89 -22.69
C PRO A 362 20.64 10.75 -21.43
N GLU A 363 20.76 12.07 -21.60
CA GLU A 363 20.70 13.02 -20.48
C GLU A 363 19.46 12.87 -19.59
N PRO A 364 18.22 12.71 -20.11
CA PRO A 364 17.05 12.57 -19.26
C PRO A 364 17.10 11.33 -18.36
N VAL A 365 17.73 10.24 -18.82
CA VAL A 365 17.93 9.01 -18.03
C VAL A 365 18.96 9.25 -16.94
N VAL A 366 20.12 9.83 -17.26
CA VAL A 366 21.12 10.21 -16.25
C VAL A 366 20.52 11.19 -15.22
N HIS A 367 19.68 12.12 -15.67
CA HIS A 367 19.00 13.08 -14.81
C HIS A 367 18.00 12.38 -13.89
N PHE A 368 17.21 11.42 -14.39
CA PHE A 368 16.31 10.62 -13.57
C PHE A 368 17.06 9.93 -12.44
N GLY A 369 18.22 9.33 -12.72
CA GLY A 369 19.07 8.70 -11.69
C GLY A 369 19.50 9.60 -10.53
N ARG A 370 19.50 10.94 -10.68
CA ARG A 370 19.82 11.87 -9.58
C ARG A 370 18.62 12.67 -9.08
N ALA A 371 17.45 12.46 -9.66
CA ALA A 371 16.30 13.35 -9.50
C ALA A 371 15.71 13.27 -8.08
N GLY A 372 15.86 12.13 -7.40
CA GLY A 372 15.51 11.99 -5.99
C GLY A 372 16.15 13.02 -5.05
N PHE A 373 17.36 13.53 -5.35
CA PHE A 373 17.95 14.64 -4.57
C PHE A 373 17.12 15.92 -4.65
N LEU A 374 16.50 16.20 -5.78
CA LEU A 374 15.63 17.36 -5.95
C LEU A 374 14.23 17.06 -5.42
N PHE A 375 13.64 15.94 -5.84
CA PHE A 375 12.23 15.62 -5.55
C PHE A 375 11.93 15.50 -4.06
N VAL A 376 12.84 14.90 -3.29
CA VAL A 376 12.66 14.80 -1.84
C VAL A 376 12.66 16.19 -1.17
N GLN A 377 13.29 17.18 -1.77
CA GLN A 377 13.29 18.56 -1.25
C GLN A 377 12.04 19.35 -1.66
N ILE A 378 11.54 19.17 -2.90
CA ILE A 378 10.49 20.04 -3.44
C ILE A 378 9.07 19.46 -3.38
N LEU A 379 8.90 18.13 -3.36
CA LEU A 379 7.56 17.52 -3.32
C LEU A 379 6.99 17.59 -1.90
N ASP A 380 5.73 18.01 -1.80
CA ASP A 380 5.02 18.15 -0.52
C ASP A 380 5.04 16.84 0.27
N ARG A 381 4.93 15.68 -0.38
CA ARG A 381 4.84 14.38 0.30
C ARG A 381 5.99 14.10 1.26
N TYR A 382 7.20 14.52 0.91
CA TYR A 382 8.40 14.29 1.71
C TYR A 382 8.54 15.35 2.79
N GLN A 383 8.18 16.59 2.48
CA GLN A 383 8.11 17.68 3.45
C GLN A 383 7.05 17.43 4.53
N GLU A 384 5.88 16.90 4.14
CA GLU A 384 4.83 16.45 5.06
C GLU A 384 5.31 15.33 5.99
N ARG A 385 6.14 14.41 5.47
CA ARG A 385 6.73 13.33 6.27
C ARG A 385 7.77 13.89 7.25
N ALA A 386 8.69 14.72 6.78
CA ALA A 386 9.66 15.41 7.63
C ALA A 386 8.97 16.22 8.75
N ALA A 387 7.88 16.92 8.43
CA ALA A 387 7.11 17.73 9.38
C ALA A 387 6.06 16.94 10.20
N ARG A 388 5.86 15.64 9.92
CA ARG A 388 4.83 14.78 10.54
C ARG A 388 3.43 15.38 10.51
N ARG A 389 3.10 16.10 9.44
CA ARG A 389 1.78 16.73 9.28
C ARG A 389 1.45 16.89 7.81
N ARG A 390 0.16 16.85 7.47
CA ARG A 390 -0.31 17.18 6.13
C ARG A 390 -0.27 18.68 5.86
N PHE A 391 0.04 19.06 4.63
CA PHE A 391 -0.08 20.44 4.15
C PHE A 391 -1.49 20.65 3.57
N SER A 392 -2.01 21.87 3.64
CA SER A 392 -3.29 22.19 2.99
C SER A 392 -3.11 22.13 1.48
N ILE A 393 -4.07 21.53 0.78
CA ILE A 393 -4.13 21.64 -0.68
C ILE A 393 -4.71 23.02 -1.00
N SER A 394 -3.97 23.80 -1.79
CA SER A 394 -4.40 25.14 -2.17
C SER A 394 -5.63 25.07 -3.09
N PRO A 395 -6.50 26.09 -3.12
CA PRO A 395 -7.64 26.11 -4.04
C PRO A 395 -7.25 25.96 -5.51
N ALA A 396 -6.08 26.49 -5.91
CA ALA A 396 -5.56 26.34 -7.26
C ALA A 396 -5.17 24.88 -7.57
N MET A 397 -4.52 24.18 -6.65
CA MET A 397 -4.21 22.76 -6.80
C MET A 397 -5.49 21.92 -6.80
N GLU A 398 -6.46 22.22 -5.93
CA GLU A 398 -7.75 21.52 -5.91
C GLU A 398 -8.48 21.63 -7.26
N ALA A 399 -8.50 22.82 -7.86
CA ALA A 399 -9.06 23.03 -9.19
C ALA A 399 -8.36 22.20 -10.27
N GLN A 400 -7.03 22.03 -10.18
CA GLN A 400 -6.29 21.14 -11.10
C GLN A 400 -6.61 19.67 -10.87
N LEU A 401 -6.73 19.23 -9.61
CA LEU A 401 -7.13 17.86 -9.29
C LEU A 401 -8.52 17.54 -9.85
N HIS A 402 -9.48 18.45 -9.68
CA HIS A 402 -10.81 18.31 -10.26
C HIS A 402 -10.80 18.25 -11.78
N ARG A 403 -9.99 19.09 -12.44
CA ARG A 403 -9.88 19.12 -13.89
C ARG A 403 -9.29 17.83 -14.46
N ILE A 404 -8.25 17.30 -13.81
CA ILE A 404 -7.45 16.18 -14.35
C ILE A 404 -8.03 14.83 -13.93
N PHE A 405 -8.34 14.66 -12.65
CA PHE A 405 -8.75 13.37 -12.09
C PHE A 405 -10.26 13.25 -11.91
N GLY A 406 -10.93 14.32 -11.48
CA GLY A 406 -12.37 14.35 -11.22
C GLY A 406 -12.70 14.83 -9.80
N HIS A 407 -13.95 14.66 -9.35
CA HIS A 407 -14.42 15.21 -8.08
C HIS A 407 -14.31 14.27 -6.89
N ASP A 408 -14.58 12.98 -7.09
CA ASP A 408 -14.67 12.01 -6.00
C ASP A 408 -13.41 11.16 -5.98
N PRO A 409 -12.45 11.37 -5.05
CA PRO A 409 -11.17 10.65 -5.09
C PRO A 409 -11.31 9.14 -4.89
N THR A 410 -12.32 8.73 -4.12
CA THR A 410 -12.60 7.36 -3.70
C THR A 410 -14.10 7.07 -3.75
N ASP A 411 -14.46 5.79 -3.83
CA ASP A 411 -15.84 5.35 -3.63
C ASP A 411 -16.13 5.08 -2.15
N ALA A 412 -17.43 4.99 -1.83
CA ALA A 412 -17.87 4.76 -0.46
C ALA A 412 -17.35 3.43 0.11
N LEU A 413 -17.16 2.40 -0.71
CA LEU A 413 -16.67 1.09 -0.25
C LEU A 413 -15.24 1.21 0.28
N LEU A 414 -14.36 1.87 -0.47
CA LEU A 414 -12.97 2.12 -0.08
C LEU A 414 -12.88 3.00 1.17
N ASP A 415 -13.69 4.06 1.25
CA ASP A 415 -13.71 4.90 2.45
C ASP A 415 -14.19 4.12 3.70
N GLY A 416 -15.20 3.26 3.56
CA GLY A 416 -15.65 2.39 4.65
C GLY A 416 -14.60 1.36 5.07
N LEU A 417 -13.86 0.78 4.11
CA LEU A 417 -12.76 -0.14 4.37
C LEU A 417 -11.60 0.51 5.13
N PHE A 418 -11.18 1.68 4.65
CA PHE A 418 -10.14 2.47 5.31
C PHE A 418 -10.59 2.85 6.72
N ARG A 419 -11.83 3.33 6.87
CA ARG A 419 -12.39 3.74 8.15
C ARG A 419 -12.47 2.58 9.14
N LEU A 420 -12.83 1.38 8.68
CA LEU A 420 -12.83 0.17 9.50
C LEU A 420 -11.44 -0.13 10.07
N ARG A 421 -10.39 0.00 9.24
CA ARG A 421 -9.00 -0.20 9.68
C ARG A 421 -8.53 0.88 10.63
N TRP A 422 -8.92 2.12 10.36
CA TRP A 422 -8.65 3.24 11.24
C TRP A 422 -9.28 3.02 12.63
N LEU A 423 -10.54 2.57 12.70
CA LEU A 423 -11.24 2.23 13.96
C LEU A 423 -10.59 1.07 14.72
N ALA A 424 -9.98 0.12 14.01
CA ALA A 424 -9.27 -1.01 14.60
C ALA A 424 -7.79 -0.70 14.96
N SER A 425 -7.31 0.51 14.66
CA SER A 425 -5.92 0.93 14.93
C SER A 425 -5.70 1.18 16.44
N PRO A 426 -4.52 0.85 17.01
CA PRO A 426 -4.24 1.11 18.42
C PRO A 426 -4.05 2.61 18.67
N ASP A 427 -3.61 3.33 17.63
CA ASP A 427 -3.37 4.76 17.61
C ASP A 427 -4.64 5.56 17.31
N CYS A 428 -5.80 4.89 17.22
CA CYS A 428 -7.08 5.60 17.11
C CYS A 428 -7.27 6.43 18.40
N PRO A 429 -7.20 7.77 18.33
CA PRO A 429 -7.38 8.59 19.53
C PRO A 429 -8.74 8.29 20.14
N SER A 430 -8.80 8.19 21.47
CA SER A 430 -10.02 7.91 22.23
C SER A 430 -11.09 8.96 21.90
N ARG A 431 -11.98 8.64 20.95
CA ARG A 431 -13.08 9.53 20.60
C ARG A 431 -14.27 9.24 21.53
N PRO A 432 -14.87 10.26 22.14
CA PRO A 432 -16.03 10.10 23.03
C PRO A 432 -17.30 9.60 22.31
N ASN A 433 -17.32 9.57 20.98
CA ASN A 433 -18.53 9.39 20.17
C ASN A 433 -18.69 7.99 19.53
N VAL A 434 -17.74 7.07 19.74
CA VAL A 434 -17.87 5.68 19.28
C VAL A 434 -18.02 4.79 20.50
N SER A 435 -19.00 3.88 20.48
CA SER A 435 -19.24 2.95 21.59
C SER A 435 -17.97 2.15 21.92
N PRO A 436 -17.50 2.12 23.19
CA PRO A 436 -16.32 1.34 23.57
C PRO A 436 -16.42 -0.15 23.22
N VAL A 437 -17.65 -0.71 23.28
CA VAL A 437 -17.95 -2.09 22.91
C VAL A 437 -17.65 -2.33 21.42
N LEU A 438 -17.97 -1.36 20.58
CA LEU A 438 -17.75 -1.46 19.14
C LEU A 438 -16.27 -1.39 18.78
N LEU A 439 -15.53 -0.45 19.39
CA LEU A 439 -14.08 -0.36 19.21
C LEU A 439 -13.38 -1.65 19.65
N SER A 440 -13.81 -2.22 20.79
CA SER A 440 -13.30 -3.51 21.28
C SER A 440 -13.54 -4.65 20.28
N ALA A 441 -14.72 -4.70 19.64
CA ALA A 441 -15.02 -5.70 18.61
C ALA A 441 -14.10 -5.56 17.37
N CYS A 442 -13.91 -4.34 16.87
CA CYS A 442 -13.01 -4.08 15.73
C CYS A 442 -11.55 -4.47 16.06
N GLN A 443 -11.07 -4.14 17.26
CA GLN A 443 -9.72 -4.50 17.73
C GLN A 443 -9.55 -6.01 17.90
N ALA A 444 -10.53 -6.69 18.50
CA ALA A 444 -10.51 -8.14 18.67
C ALA A 444 -10.44 -8.86 17.32
N ARG A 445 -11.20 -8.39 16.31
CA ARG A 445 -11.15 -8.97 14.96
C ARG A 445 -9.81 -8.75 14.29
N ARG A 446 -9.25 -7.55 14.37
CA ARG A 446 -7.92 -7.27 13.83
C ARG A 446 -6.88 -8.21 14.44
N GLN A 447 -6.93 -8.40 15.77
CA GLN A 447 -6.04 -9.32 16.47
C GLN A 447 -6.25 -10.78 16.03
N GLN A 448 -7.50 -11.20 15.82
CA GLN A 448 -7.81 -12.52 15.26
C GLN A 448 -7.21 -12.70 13.86
N HIS A 449 -7.37 -11.72 12.97
CA HIS A 449 -6.82 -11.79 11.61
C HIS A 449 -5.29 -11.82 11.63
N LYS A 450 -4.65 -11.07 12.55
CA LYS A 450 -3.21 -11.14 12.79
C LYS A 450 -2.76 -12.53 13.24
N LEU A 451 -3.49 -13.16 14.16
CA LEU A 451 -3.17 -14.50 14.66
C LEU A 451 -3.45 -15.63 13.65
N LEU A 452 -4.47 -15.47 12.79
CA LEU A 452 -4.73 -16.38 11.67
C LEU A 452 -3.55 -16.41 10.68
N TYR A 453 -2.93 -15.25 10.44
CA TYR A 453 -1.73 -15.14 9.62
C TYR A 453 -0.53 -15.86 10.24
N MET A 454 -0.38 -15.78 11.57
CA MET A 454 0.71 -16.47 12.30
C MET A 454 0.53 -17.99 12.42
N ASN A 455 -0.53 -18.58 11.84
CA ASN A 455 -0.93 -19.98 12.10
C ASN A 455 -1.05 -20.32 13.61
N ALA A 456 -1.22 -19.30 14.46
CA ALA A 456 -1.21 -19.43 15.92
C ALA A 456 -2.63 -19.56 16.51
N TRP A 457 -3.64 -19.75 15.66
CA TRP A 457 -5.03 -19.75 16.10
C TRP A 457 -5.51 -21.18 16.43
N PRO A 458 -5.79 -21.50 17.71
CA PRO A 458 -6.62 -22.65 18.04
C PRO A 458 -8.05 -22.40 17.53
N ARG A 459 -8.73 -23.46 17.09
CA ARG A 459 -10.11 -23.44 16.55
C ARG A 459 -10.99 -22.38 17.23
N THR A 460 -11.63 -21.56 16.40
CA THR A 460 -12.71 -20.58 16.66
C THR A 460 -13.12 -20.43 18.12
N PRO A 461 -12.82 -19.30 18.81
CA PRO A 461 -13.61 -18.92 19.95
C PRO A 461 -15.01 -18.63 19.42
N THR A 462 -15.95 -19.51 19.72
CA THR A 462 -17.36 -19.22 19.59
C THR A 462 -17.63 -17.96 20.41
N CYS A 463 -17.95 -16.86 19.75
CA CYS A 463 -18.63 -15.75 20.40
C CYS A 463 -20.00 -16.30 20.85
N SER A 464 -20.03 -16.88 22.04
CA SER A 464 -21.26 -17.32 22.71
C SER A 464 -21.96 -16.08 23.25
N LEU A 465 -22.59 -15.32 22.35
CA LEU A 465 -23.73 -14.51 22.74
C LEU A 465 -24.86 -15.51 23.01
N ALA A 466 -25.03 -15.86 24.29
CA ALA A 466 -26.02 -16.82 24.75
C ALA A 466 -27.39 -16.51 24.12
N ALA A 467 -28.02 -17.52 23.52
CA ALA A 467 -29.41 -17.43 23.10
C ALA A 467 -30.30 -17.65 24.34
N PRO A 468 -31.20 -16.72 24.70
CA PRO A 468 -32.21 -16.99 25.72
C PRO A 468 -33.64 -17.02 25.12
N ASP A 469 -34.41 -18.00 25.57
CA ASP A 469 -35.79 -18.35 25.20
C ASP A 469 -36.87 -17.29 25.58
N SER A 470 -36.79 -16.07 25.04
CA SER A 470 -37.87 -15.08 25.23
C SER A 470 -38.39 -14.50 23.92
N ASP A 471 -39.67 -14.14 23.88
CA ASP A 471 -40.31 -13.45 22.74
C ASP A 471 -39.64 -12.11 22.41
N LEU A 472 -39.03 -11.47 23.41
CA LEU A 472 -38.20 -10.28 23.26
C LEU A 472 -36.91 -10.58 22.48
N CYS A 473 -36.31 -11.75 22.68
CA CYS A 473 -35.13 -12.21 21.96
C CYS A 473 -35.43 -12.53 20.49
N ARG A 474 -36.62 -13.06 20.18
CA ARG A 474 -37.04 -13.29 18.79
C ARG A 474 -37.21 -11.97 18.02
N LYS A 475 -37.94 -10.99 18.57
CA LYS A 475 -38.08 -9.66 17.95
C LYS A 475 -36.75 -8.93 17.79
N ALA A 476 -35.86 -9.08 18.76
CA ALA A 476 -34.50 -8.56 18.67
C ALA A 476 -33.73 -9.19 17.52
N HIS A 477 -33.81 -10.52 17.40
CA HIS A 477 -33.15 -11.26 16.33
C HIS A 477 -33.69 -10.88 14.95
N ASP A 478 -35.01 -10.74 14.80
CA ASP A 478 -35.64 -10.33 13.54
C ASP A 478 -35.25 -8.90 13.14
N TRP A 479 -35.22 -7.98 14.10
CA TRP A 479 -34.77 -6.59 13.88
C TRP A 479 -33.30 -6.53 13.46
N VAL A 480 -32.43 -7.25 14.19
CA VAL A 480 -31.01 -7.34 13.90
C VAL A 480 -30.79 -7.91 12.50
N THR A 481 -31.56 -8.93 12.12
CA THR A 481 -31.51 -9.55 10.79
C THR A 481 -31.98 -8.59 9.69
N ALA A 482 -33.06 -7.83 9.93
CA ALA A 482 -33.55 -6.83 8.99
C ALA A 482 -32.54 -5.70 8.76
N VAL A 483 -31.97 -5.13 9.84
CA VAL A 483 -30.92 -4.10 9.78
C VAL A 483 -29.68 -4.63 9.08
N HIS A 484 -29.29 -5.88 9.33
CA HIS A 484 -28.20 -6.53 8.62
C HIS A 484 -28.48 -6.73 7.13
N SER A 485 -29.70 -7.06 6.74
CA SER A 485 -30.09 -7.18 5.32
C SER A 485 -30.06 -5.81 4.61
N LEU A 486 -30.60 -4.77 5.24
CA LEU A 486 -30.58 -3.40 4.73
C LEU A 486 -29.16 -2.88 4.53
N ALA A 487 -28.27 -3.14 5.49
CA ALA A 487 -26.86 -2.75 5.41
C ALA A 487 -26.13 -3.32 4.19
N ARG A 488 -26.51 -4.52 3.72
CA ARG A 488 -25.94 -5.13 2.52
C ARG A 488 -26.40 -4.48 1.21
N GLN A 489 -27.54 -3.78 1.24
CA GLN A 489 -28.10 -3.09 0.08
C GLN A 489 -27.59 -1.65 -0.01
N ALA A 490 -27.04 -1.11 1.08
CA ALA A 490 -26.60 0.26 1.15
C ALA A 490 -25.36 0.51 0.28
N GLY A 491 -25.39 1.58 -0.52
CA GLY A 491 -24.26 2.02 -1.36
C GLY A 491 -23.32 3.03 -0.70
N GLY A 492 -23.62 3.48 0.52
CA GLY A 492 -22.85 4.49 1.25
C GLY A 492 -23.54 4.95 2.54
N PRO A 493 -22.91 5.85 3.32
CA PRO A 493 -23.40 6.27 4.65
C PRO A 493 -24.77 6.97 4.60
N ASP A 494 -24.99 7.87 3.63
CA ASP A 494 -26.26 8.57 3.48
C ASP A 494 -27.40 7.63 3.06
N ASN A 495 -27.10 6.73 2.11
CA ASN A 495 -28.06 5.72 1.65
C ASN A 495 -28.41 4.72 2.76
N LEU A 496 -27.42 4.30 3.56
CA LEU A 496 -27.66 3.48 4.75
C LEU A 496 -28.60 4.19 5.74
N THR A 497 -28.32 5.46 6.03
CA THR A 497 -29.15 6.26 6.95
C THR A 497 -30.58 6.38 6.44
N ALA A 498 -30.75 6.61 5.13
CA ALA A 498 -32.06 6.62 4.48
C ALA A 498 -32.79 5.26 4.60
N LEU A 499 -32.09 4.15 4.35
CA LEU A 499 -32.68 2.80 4.45
C LEU A 499 -33.12 2.45 5.89
N LEU A 500 -32.32 2.83 6.88
CA LEU A 500 -32.63 2.60 8.30
C LEU A 500 -33.78 3.49 8.81
N THR A 501 -34.00 4.65 8.19
CA THR A 501 -35.07 5.60 8.54
C THR A 501 -36.38 5.35 7.80
N ALA A 502 -36.33 4.76 6.60
CA ALA A 502 -37.52 4.50 5.77
C ALA A 502 -38.46 3.44 6.39
N GLY A 503 -37.95 2.50 7.18
CA GLY A 503 -38.75 1.53 7.94
C GLY A 503 -39.50 0.47 7.12
N GLU A 504 -39.44 0.53 5.79
CA GLU A 504 -40.18 -0.36 4.87
C GLU A 504 -39.84 -1.85 5.05
N HIS A 505 -38.70 -2.17 5.68
CA HIS A 505 -38.21 -3.52 5.91
C HIS A 505 -38.12 -3.91 7.40
N MET A 506 -38.53 -3.03 8.32
CA MET A 506 -38.42 -3.25 9.76
C MET A 506 -39.81 -3.38 10.38
N ALA A 507 -40.22 -4.61 10.72
CA ALA A 507 -41.50 -4.88 11.39
C ALA A 507 -41.63 -4.20 12.77
N ALA A 508 -40.52 -3.73 13.34
CA ALA A 508 -40.46 -2.87 14.51
C ALA A 508 -39.94 -1.49 14.09
N SER A 509 -40.60 -0.42 14.54
CA SER A 509 -40.50 0.98 14.10
C SER A 509 -39.13 1.44 13.54
N PRO A 510 -39.13 2.24 12.45
CA PRO A 510 -37.90 2.82 11.89
C PRO A 510 -37.07 3.58 12.93
N LEU A 511 -35.75 3.56 12.74
CA LEU A 511 -34.84 4.42 13.50
C LEU A 511 -35.01 5.87 13.04
N THR A 512 -35.15 6.80 13.98
CA THR A 512 -35.01 8.22 13.67
C THR A 512 -33.54 8.55 13.38
N ARG A 513 -33.28 9.59 12.59
CA ARG A 513 -31.92 10.06 12.32
C ARG A 513 -31.14 10.37 13.60
N SER A 514 -31.77 10.99 14.60
CA SER A 514 -31.14 11.27 15.89
C SER A 514 -30.77 10.00 16.67
N GLN A 515 -31.55 8.92 16.55
CA GLN A 515 -31.20 7.63 17.15
C GLN A 515 -29.97 7.05 16.47
N ILE A 516 -29.89 7.09 15.13
CA ILE A 516 -28.70 6.62 14.39
C ILE A 516 -27.46 7.42 14.78
N GLU A 517 -27.55 8.76 14.77
CA GLU A 517 -26.44 9.66 15.13
C GLU A 517 -25.97 9.48 16.59
N SER A 518 -26.86 9.03 17.49
CA SER A 518 -26.50 8.73 18.88
C SER A 518 -25.73 7.40 19.07
N LEU A 519 -25.70 6.53 18.06
CA LEU A 519 -24.85 5.34 18.05
C LEU A 519 -23.41 5.64 17.63
N GLY A 520 -23.25 6.65 16.78
CA GLY A 520 -21.96 7.13 16.30
C GLY A 520 -22.10 7.91 14.99
N PRO A 521 -20.99 8.49 14.49
CA PRO A 521 -20.94 9.12 13.19
C PRO A 521 -21.39 8.17 12.05
N PRO A 522 -22.12 8.66 11.02
CA PRO A 522 -22.56 7.83 9.90
C PRO A 522 -21.44 7.05 9.21
N ASP A 523 -20.25 7.64 9.07
CA ASP A 523 -19.08 6.98 8.47
C ASP A 523 -18.57 5.81 9.31
N ASP A 524 -18.64 5.92 10.64
CA ASP A 524 -18.25 4.83 11.55
C ASP A 524 -19.24 3.68 11.44
N ILE A 525 -20.54 3.99 11.35
CA ILE A 525 -21.60 3.00 11.14
C ILE A 525 -21.43 2.33 9.76
N TRP A 526 -21.15 3.11 8.72
CA TRP A 526 -20.91 2.61 7.37
C TRP A 526 -19.69 1.68 7.29
N ALA A 527 -18.59 2.01 7.98
CA ALA A 527 -17.41 1.15 8.04
C ALA A 527 -17.73 -0.27 8.52
N LEU A 528 -18.66 -0.40 9.46
CA LEU A 528 -19.13 -1.68 9.97
C LEU A 528 -20.03 -2.41 8.96
N CYS A 529 -20.89 -1.67 8.24
CA CYS A 529 -21.65 -2.24 7.13
C CYS A 529 -20.73 -2.84 6.08
N VAL A 530 -19.66 -2.11 5.72
CA VAL A 530 -18.64 -2.56 4.76
C VAL A 530 -17.93 -3.83 5.26
N ALA A 531 -17.62 -3.91 6.56
CA ALA A 531 -17.11 -5.15 7.15
C ALA A 531 -18.06 -6.35 6.89
N CYS A 532 -19.38 -6.12 6.94
CA CYS A 532 -20.38 -7.12 6.63
C CYS A 532 -20.51 -7.46 5.14
N GLN A 533 -20.46 -6.46 4.27
CA GLN A 533 -20.54 -6.68 2.82
C GLN A 533 -19.38 -7.53 2.29
N ILE A 534 -18.20 -7.34 2.88
CA ILE A 534 -16.97 -8.02 2.43
C ILE A 534 -16.70 -9.29 3.24
N ASN A 535 -17.17 -9.35 4.48
CA ASN A 535 -16.63 -10.27 5.48
C ASN A 535 -17.63 -10.63 6.61
N CYS A 536 -18.84 -11.04 6.24
CA CYS A 536 -19.87 -11.47 7.19
C CYS A 536 -19.62 -12.91 7.70
N GLY A 537 -19.65 -13.11 9.01
CA GLY A 537 -19.51 -14.41 9.67
C GLY A 537 -20.12 -14.43 11.08
N TYR A 538 -19.95 -15.53 11.81
CA TYR A 538 -20.41 -15.66 13.21
C TYR A 538 -19.68 -14.64 14.10
N GLY A 539 -20.38 -13.62 14.59
CA GLY A 539 -19.79 -12.53 15.38
C GLY A 539 -19.26 -11.34 14.58
N CYS A 540 -19.81 -11.04 13.39
CA CYS A 540 -19.43 -9.83 12.66
C CYS A 540 -19.71 -8.53 13.45
N GLU A 541 -18.91 -7.48 13.23
CA GLU A 541 -18.98 -6.23 13.99
C GLU A 541 -20.32 -5.52 13.79
N TRP A 542 -20.93 -5.69 12.62
CA TRP A 542 -22.28 -5.21 12.37
C TRP A 542 -23.35 -5.93 13.19
N LEU A 543 -23.19 -7.24 13.44
CA LEU A 543 -24.09 -7.98 14.31
C LEU A 543 -23.95 -7.48 15.76
N ALA A 544 -22.71 -7.28 16.23
CA ALA A 544 -22.45 -6.67 17.54
C ALA A 544 -23.02 -5.25 17.65
N PHE A 545 -22.89 -4.44 16.59
CA PHE A 545 -23.49 -3.11 16.47
C PHE A 545 -25.02 -3.16 16.53
N ALA A 546 -25.65 -4.06 15.77
CA ALA A 546 -27.09 -4.23 15.76
C ALA A 546 -27.62 -4.67 17.13
N HIS A 547 -26.92 -5.58 17.82
CA HIS A 547 -27.25 -5.94 19.20
C HIS A 547 -27.16 -4.76 20.16
N LEU A 548 -26.12 -3.92 20.04
CA LEU A 548 -25.96 -2.70 20.85
C LEU A 548 -27.09 -1.70 20.58
N ALA A 549 -27.42 -1.47 19.31
CA ALA A 549 -28.48 -0.56 18.89
C ALA A 549 -29.84 -1.02 19.44
N TRP A 550 -30.14 -2.32 19.35
CA TRP A 550 -31.33 -2.91 19.95
C TRP A 550 -31.36 -2.68 21.48
N GLY A 551 -30.24 -2.95 22.17
CA GLY A 551 -30.12 -2.73 23.61
C GLY A 551 -30.44 -1.28 24.01
N ARG A 552 -29.87 -0.30 23.31
CA ARG A 552 -30.03 1.12 23.66
C ARG A 552 -31.44 1.66 23.45
N PHE A 553 -32.12 1.26 22.39
CA PHE A 553 -33.35 1.91 21.97
C PHE A 553 -34.62 1.09 22.21
N TRP A 554 -34.51 -0.25 22.23
CA TRP A 554 -35.66 -1.14 22.33
C TRP A 554 -35.73 -1.91 23.66
N SER A 555 -34.61 -2.10 24.38
CA SER A 555 -34.63 -2.80 25.68
C SER A 555 -34.87 -1.87 26.89
N ALA A 556 -34.49 -0.59 26.77
CA ALA A 556 -34.62 0.39 27.85
C ALA A 556 -36.07 0.67 28.32
N PRO A 557 -37.10 0.69 27.45
CA PRO A 557 -38.49 0.90 27.89
C PRO A 557 -39.15 -0.36 28.49
N HIS A 558 -38.66 -1.56 28.17
CA HIS A 558 -39.35 -2.81 28.48
C HIS A 558 -38.79 -3.59 29.68
N ILE A 559 -37.61 -3.21 30.21
CA ILE A 559 -37.11 -3.73 31.51
C ILE A 559 -37.64 -2.90 32.69
N ALA A 560 -38.08 -1.66 32.45
CA ALA A 560 -38.59 -0.77 33.50
C ALA A 560 -40.08 -1.01 33.87
N GLN A 561 -40.80 -1.88 33.16
CA GLN A 561 -42.19 -2.23 33.49
C GLN A 561 -42.32 -3.73 33.75
N GLY A 562 -41.77 -4.12 34.90
CA GLY A 562 -42.27 -5.17 35.77
C GLY A 562 -42.40 -6.57 35.18
N PHE A 563 -41.35 -7.38 35.25
CA PHE A 563 -41.41 -8.81 35.56
C PHE A 563 -39.98 -9.29 35.86
N CYS A 564 -39.60 -9.28 37.14
CA CYS A 564 -38.60 -10.15 37.80
C CYS A 564 -38.27 -9.58 39.19
N THR A 565 -39.18 -9.75 40.14
CA THR A 565 -38.81 -9.73 41.56
C THR A 565 -38.21 -11.08 41.95
N GLY A 566 -36.88 -11.14 42.07
CA GLY A 566 -36.17 -12.11 42.93
C GLY A 566 -34.95 -12.81 42.31
N PRO A 567 -33.94 -13.20 43.13
CA PRO A 567 -33.35 -12.53 44.29
C PRO A 567 -32.05 -11.80 43.90
N ALA A 568 -31.74 -10.75 44.65
CA ALA A 568 -30.53 -9.97 44.52
C ALA A 568 -29.25 -10.85 44.55
N LEU A 569 -28.43 -10.75 43.50
CA LEU A 569 -26.99 -10.96 43.63
C LEU A 569 -26.48 -9.89 44.59
N LYS A 570 -26.19 -10.30 45.83
CA LYS A 570 -25.42 -9.50 46.78
C LYS A 570 -24.13 -9.07 46.09
N THR A 571 -23.98 -7.78 45.88
CA THR A 571 -22.67 -7.15 45.71
C THR A 571 -21.89 -7.38 47.01
N GLU A 572 -20.94 -8.30 47.00
CA GLU A 572 -19.90 -8.34 48.01
C GLU A 572 -19.07 -7.06 47.89
N ARG A 573 -19.05 -6.28 48.98
CA ARG A 573 -18.12 -5.16 49.15
C ARG A 573 -16.70 -5.72 49.18
N PRO A 574 -15.71 -5.04 48.59
CA PRO A 574 -14.32 -5.35 48.89
C PRO A 574 -14.04 -4.93 50.34
N THR A 575 -13.87 -5.91 51.23
CA THR A 575 -13.29 -5.69 52.55
C THR A 575 -11.83 -5.29 52.38
N GLY A 576 -11.48 -4.14 52.95
CA GLY A 576 -10.13 -3.61 52.98
C GLY A 576 -9.17 -4.55 53.70
N VAL A 577 -7.93 -4.58 53.22
CA VAL A 577 -6.78 -4.97 54.01
C VAL A 577 -6.07 -3.68 54.39
N GLU A 578 -6.14 -3.38 55.68
CA GLU A 578 -5.29 -2.39 56.35
C GLU A 578 -3.82 -2.82 56.23
N VAL A 579 -2.98 -1.87 55.81
CA VAL A 579 -1.54 -1.94 56.01
C VAL A 579 -1.27 -1.43 57.43
N ALA A 580 -0.79 -2.30 58.30
CA ALA A 580 -0.21 -1.91 59.59
C ALA A 580 1.28 -1.59 59.39
N LEU A 581 1.61 -0.33 59.69
CA LEU A 581 2.90 0.35 59.92
C LEU A 581 4.20 -0.28 59.39
#